data_AF-A0A7C3H1U4-F1
#
_entry.id   AF-A0A7C3H1U4-F1
#
_cell.length_a   1.000
_cell.length_b   1.000
_cell.length_c   1.000
_cell.angle_alpha   90.00
_cell.angle_beta   90.00
_cell.angle_gamma   90.00
#
_symmetry.space_group_name_H-M   'P 1'
#
loop_
_entity.id
_entity.type
_entity.pdbx_description
1 polymer ?
#
loop_
_entity_poly.entity_id
_entity_poly.type
_entity_poly.pdbx_seq_one_letter_code
_entity_poly.pdbx_strand_id
1 'polypeptide(L)'
;MIVLSFFWQGLFGKRAYLRLMEGEEADLRSSPWLYQEKGLLVRRIGFPAVLGLEEVRLVRDREGSMVPESHIYLGDLLDLTERRLTLKGPLSFRGANLYQTQDWGYVLEFLLLRPGEPHRRMFYFAQPRRDGTPPFSVQGAFLDTGYKLRIEFYPDMMHRDSWRLRLPGARVTFERDGRRLFSGWVLYSQRVRLGEDGFYFAGISRWTAFILTADQGEPILYTGFVLTILGGFLLYGAIFRWGEKR
;
A
#
# COMPACT_ATOMS: atom_id res chain seq x y z
N MET A 1 19.01 1.98 -27.96
CA MET A 1 18.06 2.75 -27.14
C MET A 1 17.74 2.11 -25.79
N ILE A 2 17.44 0.80 -25.72
CA ILE A 2 17.13 0.08 -24.47
C ILE A 2 18.21 0.29 -23.39
N VAL A 3 19.50 0.17 -23.74
CA VAL A 3 20.61 0.36 -22.81
C VAL A 3 20.65 1.79 -22.23
N LEU A 4 20.42 2.81 -23.06
CA LEU A 4 20.41 4.21 -22.61
C LEU A 4 19.24 4.49 -21.64
N SER A 5 18.09 3.83 -21.86
CA SER A 5 16.93 3.89 -20.96
C SER A 5 17.25 3.32 -19.59
N PHE A 6 17.91 2.17 -19.53
CA PHE A 6 18.38 1.58 -18.27
C PHE A 6 19.35 2.49 -17.52
N PHE A 7 20.31 3.09 -18.21
CA PHE A 7 21.24 4.04 -17.59
C PHE A 7 20.51 5.29 -17.07
N TRP A 8 19.60 5.85 -17.85
CA TRP A 8 18.85 7.04 -17.44
C TRP A 8 17.94 6.77 -16.23
N GLN A 9 17.24 5.64 -16.23
CA GLN A 9 16.42 5.22 -15.09
C GLN A 9 17.28 4.91 -13.85
N GLY A 10 18.46 4.30 -14.02
CA GLY A 10 19.41 4.10 -12.94
C GLY A 10 20.02 5.40 -12.37
N LEU A 11 20.11 6.45 -13.18
CA LEU A 11 20.62 7.75 -12.75
C LEU A 11 19.54 8.62 -12.09
N PHE A 12 18.31 8.63 -12.63
CA PHE A 12 17.28 9.61 -12.29
C PHE A 12 15.93 9.02 -11.84
N GLY A 13 15.72 7.72 -12.03
CA GLY A 13 14.47 7.04 -11.67
C GLY A 13 14.20 7.10 -10.17
N LYS A 14 12.91 7.17 -9.82
CA LYS A 14 12.45 7.17 -8.43
C LYS A 14 11.29 6.21 -8.28
N ARG A 15 11.35 5.36 -7.27
CA ARG A 15 10.27 4.47 -6.88
C ARG A 15 10.14 4.51 -5.36
N ALA A 16 8.94 4.72 -4.86
CA ALA A 16 8.67 4.68 -3.43
C ALA A 16 7.42 3.86 -3.15
N TYR A 17 7.48 3.10 -2.07
CA TYR A 17 6.38 2.27 -1.58
C TYR A 17 5.83 2.90 -0.31
N LEU A 18 4.51 3.04 -0.28
CA LEU A 18 3.78 3.55 0.86
C LEU A 18 2.60 2.63 1.16
N ARG A 19 2.16 2.61 2.41
CA ARG A 19 0.99 1.87 2.86
C ARG A 19 0.08 2.83 3.60
N LEU A 20 -1.19 2.86 3.24
CA LEU A 20 -2.21 3.64 3.95
C LEU A 20 -3.32 2.71 4.42
N MET A 21 -3.88 3.03 5.59
CA MET A 21 -5.16 2.49 6.04
C MET A 21 -6.32 3.42 5.69
N GLU A 22 -7.53 2.88 5.64
CA GLU A 22 -8.76 3.68 5.47
C GLU A 22 -8.83 4.78 6.54
N GLY A 23 -9.05 6.02 6.10
CA GLY A 23 -9.03 7.24 6.91
C GLY A 23 -7.65 7.84 7.14
N GLU A 24 -6.57 7.25 6.62
CA GLU A 24 -5.20 7.78 6.75
C GLU A 24 -4.82 8.70 5.57
N GLU A 25 -4.11 9.78 5.90
CA GLU A 25 -3.51 10.70 4.94
C GLU A 25 -2.00 10.73 5.09
N ALA A 26 -1.30 10.82 3.96
CA ALA A 26 0.14 10.95 3.91
C ALA A 26 0.56 12.16 3.06
N ASP A 27 1.34 13.06 3.67
CA ASP A 27 2.04 14.12 2.94
C ASP A 27 3.25 13.52 2.22
N LEU A 28 3.18 13.43 0.90
CA LEU A 28 4.23 12.81 0.08
C LEU A 28 5.51 13.66 0.03
N ARG A 29 5.52 14.85 0.65
CA ARG A 29 6.73 15.67 0.84
C ARG A 29 7.60 15.22 2.00
N SER A 30 6.98 14.70 3.07
CA SER A 30 7.63 14.50 4.38
C SER A 30 8.26 13.11 4.57
N SER A 31 8.31 12.30 3.51
CA SER A 31 8.86 10.93 3.49
C SER A 31 8.06 9.87 4.26
N PRO A 32 6.75 9.67 3.98
CA PRO A 32 5.93 8.60 4.56
C PRO A 32 6.26 7.20 3.99
N TRP A 33 7.43 7.03 3.39
CA TRP A 33 7.76 5.90 2.56
C TRP A 33 8.26 4.73 3.41
N LEU A 34 7.65 3.55 3.27
CA LEU A 34 8.15 2.32 3.88
C LEU A 34 9.44 1.84 3.20
N TYR A 35 9.54 2.07 1.89
CA TYR A 35 10.69 1.67 1.08
C TYR A 35 10.87 2.66 -0.07
N GLN A 36 12.13 2.89 -0.45
CA GLN A 36 12.51 3.85 -1.47
C GLN A 36 13.69 3.33 -2.30
N GLU A 37 13.53 3.39 -3.62
CA GLU A 37 14.59 3.22 -4.60
C GLU A 37 14.78 4.53 -5.34
N LYS A 38 16.03 4.99 -5.40
CA LYS A 38 16.39 6.24 -6.06
C LYS A 38 17.60 6.03 -6.95
N GLY A 39 17.59 6.65 -8.12
CA GLY A 39 18.75 6.70 -8.97
C GLY A 39 19.92 7.44 -8.33
N LEU A 40 21.14 7.20 -8.84
CA LEU A 40 22.39 7.70 -8.27
C LEU A 40 22.42 9.23 -8.08
N LEU A 41 21.75 9.99 -8.94
CA LEU A 41 21.75 11.46 -8.92
C LEU A 41 20.56 12.05 -8.16
N VAL A 42 19.66 11.21 -7.64
CA VAL A 42 18.48 11.64 -6.90
C VAL A 42 18.80 11.77 -5.42
N ARG A 43 18.77 13.00 -4.90
CA ARG A 43 19.01 13.27 -3.47
C ARG A 43 17.82 12.92 -2.58
N ARG A 44 16.61 13.31 -2.98
CA ARG A 44 15.36 13.11 -2.22
C ARG A 44 14.19 12.64 -3.09
N ILE A 45 13.34 11.80 -2.49
CA ILE A 45 12.02 11.45 -3.00
C ILE A 45 11.01 12.21 -2.15
N GLY A 46 10.63 13.38 -2.65
CA GLY A 46 9.53 14.18 -2.11
C GLY A 46 8.66 14.56 -3.27
N PHE A 47 7.36 14.41 -3.10
CA PHE A 47 6.37 14.71 -4.12
C PHE A 47 5.37 15.72 -3.56
N PRO A 48 5.14 16.86 -4.22
CA PRO A 48 4.28 17.93 -3.69
C PRO A 48 2.80 17.54 -3.90
N ALA A 49 2.34 16.57 -3.11
CA ALA A 49 0.95 16.16 -3.02
C ALA A 49 0.68 15.50 -1.66
N VAL A 50 -0.59 15.47 -1.29
CA VAL A 50 -1.14 14.67 -0.21
C VAL A 50 -1.92 13.53 -0.83
N LEU A 51 -1.75 12.33 -0.27
CA LEU A 51 -2.51 11.14 -0.63
C LEU A 51 -3.32 10.68 0.59
N GLY A 52 -4.63 10.69 0.48
CA GLY A 52 -5.56 10.12 1.46
C GLY A 52 -6.18 8.83 0.93
N LEU A 53 -6.43 7.87 1.82
CA LEU A 53 -7.19 6.67 1.52
C LEU A 53 -8.55 6.71 2.21
N GLU A 54 -9.63 6.81 1.46
CA GLU A 54 -10.99 6.84 1.99
C GLU A 54 -11.52 5.43 2.24
N GLU A 55 -11.55 4.61 1.19
CA GLU A 55 -12.15 3.28 1.22
C GLU A 55 -11.31 2.29 0.40
N VAL A 56 -11.20 1.05 0.88
CA VAL A 56 -10.71 -0.10 0.10
C VAL A 56 -11.85 -1.07 -0.12
N ARG A 57 -12.19 -1.28 -1.39
CA ARG A 57 -13.11 -2.33 -1.82
C ARG A 57 -12.34 -3.52 -2.33
N LEU A 58 -12.79 -4.71 -1.95
CA LEU A 58 -12.22 -5.96 -2.46
C LEU A 58 -13.11 -6.46 -3.59
N VAL A 59 -12.57 -6.49 -4.79
CA VAL A 59 -13.25 -7.03 -5.98
C VAL A 59 -12.59 -8.32 -6.40
N ARG A 60 -13.37 -9.19 -7.05
CA ARG A 60 -12.84 -10.42 -7.63
C ARG A 60 -12.36 -10.12 -9.04
N ASP A 61 -11.12 -10.47 -9.35
CA ASP A 61 -10.58 -10.34 -10.69
C ASP A 61 -11.07 -11.47 -11.62
N ARG A 62 -10.57 -11.50 -12.85
CA ARG A 62 -10.94 -12.52 -13.85
C ARG A 62 -10.46 -13.93 -13.48
N GLU A 63 -9.43 -14.03 -12.65
CA GLU A 63 -8.82 -15.29 -12.21
C GLU A 63 -9.48 -15.81 -10.92
N GLY A 64 -10.41 -15.03 -10.35
CA GLY A 64 -11.12 -15.38 -9.14
C GLY A 64 -10.41 -14.92 -7.85
N SER A 65 -9.28 -14.24 -7.97
CA SER A 65 -8.51 -13.69 -6.85
C SER A 65 -9.14 -12.39 -6.34
N MET A 66 -9.02 -12.14 -5.03
CA MET A 66 -9.46 -10.89 -4.44
C MET A 66 -8.38 -9.82 -4.61
N VAL A 67 -8.74 -8.72 -5.25
CA VAL A 67 -7.86 -7.58 -5.49
C VAL A 67 -8.44 -6.31 -4.90
N PRO A 68 -7.60 -5.39 -4.40
CA PRO A 68 -8.08 -4.14 -3.84
C PRO A 68 -8.40 -3.15 -4.97
N GLU A 69 -9.44 -2.35 -4.75
CA GLU A 69 -9.75 -1.12 -5.48
C GLU A 69 -9.94 -0.01 -4.45
N SER A 70 -9.27 1.12 -4.64
CA SER A 70 -9.19 2.16 -3.63
C SER A 70 -9.86 3.44 -4.09
N HIS A 71 -10.61 4.04 -3.18
CA HIS A 71 -11.09 5.42 -3.28
C HIS A 71 -10.09 6.29 -2.53
N ILE A 72 -9.46 7.22 -3.23
CA ILE A 72 -8.37 8.03 -2.72
C ILE A 72 -8.63 9.52 -2.93
N TYR A 73 -8.02 10.33 -2.08
CA TYR A 73 -7.86 11.76 -2.32
C TYR A 73 -6.44 12.01 -2.76
N LEU A 74 -6.26 12.70 -3.88
CA LEU A 74 -4.94 13.10 -4.36
C LEU A 74 -4.97 14.57 -4.78
N GLY A 75 -4.04 15.35 -4.28
CA GLY A 75 -3.91 16.75 -4.68
C GLY A 75 -2.96 17.53 -3.80
N ASP A 76 -3.07 18.85 -3.84
CA ASP A 76 -2.38 19.71 -2.88
C ASP A 76 -3.18 19.82 -1.57
N LEU A 77 -2.54 20.31 -0.51
CA LEU A 77 -3.21 20.56 0.79
C LEU A 77 -4.49 21.42 0.68
N LEU A 78 -4.63 22.22 -0.37
CA LEU A 78 -5.74 23.14 -0.58
C LEU A 78 -6.70 22.69 -1.70
N ASP A 79 -6.35 21.66 -2.46
CA ASP A 79 -7.12 21.20 -3.61
C ASP A 79 -6.94 19.68 -3.77
N LEU A 80 -7.70 18.95 -2.96
CA LEU A 80 -7.77 17.48 -2.99
C LEU A 80 -8.87 17.06 -3.95
N THR A 81 -8.55 16.19 -4.90
CA THR A 81 -9.55 15.59 -5.76
C THR A 81 -9.73 14.11 -5.46
N GLU A 82 -10.99 13.68 -5.37
CA GLU A 82 -11.34 12.28 -5.26
C GLU A 82 -11.04 11.55 -6.58
N ARG A 83 -10.45 10.36 -6.44
CA ARG A 83 -10.06 9.49 -7.54
C ARG A 83 -10.29 8.04 -7.13
N ARG A 84 -10.67 7.21 -8.10
CA ARG A 84 -10.67 5.76 -7.95
C ARG A 84 -9.41 5.19 -8.58
N LEU A 85 -8.68 4.38 -7.80
CA LEU A 85 -7.51 3.66 -8.26
C LEU A 85 -7.81 2.16 -8.33
N THR A 86 -7.28 1.52 -9.36
CA THR A 86 -7.40 0.07 -9.58
C THR A 86 -6.03 -0.48 -9.99
N LEU A 87 -5.85 -1.79 -9.93
CA LEU A 87 -4.60 -2.43 -10.37
C LEU A 87 -4.27 -2.22 -11.86
N LYS A 88 -5.25 -1.88 -12.69
CA LYS A 88 -5.10 -1.86 -14.16
C LYS A 88 -4.68 -0.52 -14.74
N GLY A 89 -4.78 0.56 -13.97
CA GLY A 89 -4.54 1.91 -14.46
C GLY A 89 -3.80 2.75 -13.44
N PRO A 90 -2.55 3.17 -13.71
CA PRO A 90 -1.90 4.16 -12.86
C PRO A 90 -2.64 5.49 -12.93
N LEU A 91 -2.59 6.23 -11.82
CA LEU A 91 -3.00 7.62 -11.81
C LEU A 91 -1.77 8.49 -12.03
N SER A 92 -1.70 9.12 -13.20
CA SER A 92 -0.66 10.10 -13.51
C SER A 92 -1.01 11.46 -12.89
N PHE A 93 -0.10 12.01 -12.09
CA PHE A 93 -0.23 13.32 -11.48
C PHE A 93 1.15 13.99 -11.43
N ARG A 94 1.26 15.22 -11.97
CA ARG A 94 2.49 16.05 -11.98
C ARG A 94 3.79 15.30 -12.33
N GLY A 95 3.75 14.47 -13.38
CA GLY A 95 4.92 13.73 -13.86
C GLY A 95 5.34 12.53 -13.00
N ALA A 96 4.49 12.11 -12.06
CA ALA A 96 4.59 10.85 -11.35
C ALA A 96 3.37 9.97 -11.63
N ASN A 97 3.56 8.66 -11.51
CA ASN A 97 2.52 7.67 -11.65
C ASN A 97 2.32 6.98 -10.30
N LEU A 98 1.09 7.00 -9.80
CA LEU A 98 0.67 6.28 -8.61
C LEU A 98 0.01 4.97 -9.03
N TYR A 99 0.59 3.85 -8.59
CA TYR A 99 0.09 2.51 -8.83
C TYR A 99 -0.47 1.93 -7.55
N GLN A 100 -1.63 1.30 -7.64
CA GLN A 100 -2.12 0.43 -6.59
C GLN A 100 -1.42 -0.93 -6.69
N THR A 101 -0.98 -1.47 -5.56
CA THR A 101 -0.37 -2.79 -5.52
C THR A 101 -1.41 -3.86 -5.19
N GLN A 102 -1.04 -5.13 -5.39
CA GLN A 102 -1.81 -6.26 -4.92
C GLN A 102 -1.72 -6.47 -3.40
N ASP A 103 -0.87 -5.71 -2.69
CA ASP A 103 -0.71 -5.84 -1.25
C ASP A 103 -1.82 -5.08 -0.52
N TRP A 104 -2.64 -5.84 0.20
CA TRP A 104 -3.69 -5.30 1.05
C TRP A 104 -3.88 -6.17 2.29
N GLY A 105 -4.69 -5.67 3.21
CA GLY A 105 -5.14 -6.45 4.35
C GLY A 105 -5.97 -5.64 5.33
N TYR A 106 -5.88 -6.04 6.60
CA TYR A 106 -6.65 -5.43 7.69
C TYR A 106 -5.74 -4.76 8.71
N VAL A 107 -6.21 -3.64 9.26
CA VAL A 107 -5.63 -3.01 10.45
C VAL A 107 -6.61 -3.20 11.58
N LEU A 108 -6.15 -3.84 12.65
CA LEU A 108 -6.94 -3.99 13.86
C LEU A 108 -6.41 -3.06 14.93
N GLU A 109 -7.31 -2.31 15.54
CA GLU A 109 -7.03 -1.45 16.65
C GLU A 109 -7.49 -2.10 17.95
N PHE A 110 -6.58 -2.17 18.91
CA PHE A 110 -6.87 -2.63 20.25
C PHE A 110 -6.48 -1.59 21.30
N LEU A 111 -7.27 -1.51 22.36
CA LEU A 111 -6.98 -0.71 23.54
C LEU A 111 -6.69 -1.62 24.73
N LEU A 112 -5.57 -1.38 25.40
CA LEU A 112 -5.31 -1.91 26.74
C LEU A 112 -5.77 -0.86 27.76
N LEU A 113 -6.89 -1.15 28.41
CA LEU A 113 -7.53 -0.30 29.40
C LEU A 113 -6.90 -0.57 30.78
N ARG A 114 -6.04 0.33 31.24
CA ARG A 114 -5.44 0.31 32.59
C ARG A 114 -5.97 1.48 33.42
N PRO A 115 -5.88 1.42 34.76
CA PRO A 115 -6.10 2.60 35.60
C PRO A 115 -5.15 3.73 35.16
N GLY A 116 -5.71 4.87 34.76
CA GLY A 116 -4.96 5.95 34.11
C GLY A 116 -5.32 6.06 32.64
N GLU A 117 -4.35 5.85 31.74
CA GLU A 117 -4.50 6.09 30.31
C GLU A 117 -4.62 4.77 29.50
N PRO A 118 -5.58 4.67 28.56
CA PRO A 118 -5.67 3.52 27.68
C PRO A 118 -4.52 3.49 26.65
N HIS A 119 -3.81 2.38 26.56
CA HIS A 119 -2.79 2.21 25.53
C HIS A 119 -3.42 1.74 24.22
N ARG A 120 -3.37 2.57 23.19
CA ARG A 120 -3.84 2.25 21.83
C ARG A 120 -2.74 1.55 21.03
N ARG A 121 -3.07 0.46 20.35
CA ARG A 121 -2.16 -0.22 19.42
C ARG A 121 -2.87 -0.71 18.17
N MET A 122 -2.30 -0.38 17.02
CA MET A 122 -2.71 -0.89 15.73
C MET A 122 -1.81 -2.04 15.29
N PHE A 123 -2.41 -3.06 14.70
CA PHE A 123 -1.71 -4.21 14.13
C PHE A 123 -2.10 -4.36 12.67
N TYR A 124 -1.09 -4.36 11.79
CA TYR A 124 -1.26 -4.55 10.35
C TYR A 124 -1.17 -6.04 10.02
N PHE A 125 -2.20 -6.54 9.36
CA PHE A 125 -2.32 -7.90 8.89
C PHE A 125 -2.26 -7.90 7.38
N ALA A 126 -1.26 -8.53 6.79
CA ALA A 126 -1.19 -8.75 5.34
C ALA A 126 -2.00 -9.98 4.93
N GLN A 127 -2.54 -9.96 3.72
CA GLN A 127 -3.15 -11.15 3.13
C GLN A 127 -2.19 -12.37 3.18
N PRO A 128 -2.69 -13.57 3.50
CA PRO A 128 -1.88 -14.79 3.45
C PRO A 128 -1.30 -15.05 2.06
N ARG A 129 -0.01 -15.40 1.99
CA ARG A 129 0.73 -15.59 0.71
C ARG A 129 0.39 -16.88 -0.05
N ARG A 130 -0.27 -17.86 0.59
CA ARG A 130 -0.69 -19.13 -0.02
C ARG A 130 -2.20 -19.24 0.13
N ASP A 131 -2.90 -19.28 -1.00
CA ASP A 131 -4.35 -19.45 -1.13
C ASP A 131 -5.23 -18.52 -0.29
N GLY A 132 -4.68 -17.40 0.22
CA GLY A 132 -5.41 -16.26 0.77
C GLY A 132 -6.27 -16.52 2.01
N THR A 133 -6.60 -17.76 2.36
CA THR A 133 -7.62 -18.01 3.36
C THR A 133 -7.15 -17.59 4.76
N PRO A 134 -7.98 -16.87 5.53
CA PRO A 134 -7.71 -16.56 6.93
C PRO A 134 -7.36 -17.84 7.73
N PRO A 135 -6.70 -17.72 8.90
CA PRO A 135 -6.54 -16.50 9.67
C PRO A 135 -5.42 -15.60 9.18
N PHE A 136 -5.68 -14.31 9.30
CA PHE A 136 -4.61 -13.33 9.31
C PHE A 136 -3.90 -13.40 10.65
N SER A 137 -2.59 -13.68 10.69
CA SER A 137 -1.85 -13.82 11.94
C SER A 137 -0.76 -12.77 12.11
N VAL A 138 -0.68 -12.22 13.32
CA VAL A 138 0.40 -11.32 13.72
C VAL A 138 0.77 -11.59 15.18
N GLN A 139 2.04 -11.32 15.49
CA GLN A 139 2.52 -11.27 16.87
C GLN A 139 3.05 -9.87 17.14
N GLY A 140 2.85 -9.38 18.35
CA GLY A 140 3.44 -8.12 18.79
C GLY A 140 3.24 -7.90 20.28
N ALA A 141 3.35 -6.65 20.71
CA ALA A 141 3.30 -6.29 22.12
C ALA A 141 2.70 -4.89 22.30
N PHE A 142 2.15 -4.65 23.48
CA PHE A 142 1.94 -3.30 23.97
C PHE A 142 3.25 -2.83 24.62
N LEU A 143 3.93 -1.88 23.97
CA LEU A 143 5.21 -1.34 24.44
C LEU A 143 5.08 -0.86 25.90
N ASP A 144 6.13 -1.07 26.69
CA ASP A 144 6.24 -0.64 28.08
C ASP A 144 5.21 -1.24 29.07
N THR A 145 4.43 -2.24 28.64
CA THR A 145 3.44 -2.91 29.52
C THR A 145 3.80 -4.36 29.87
N GLY A 146 4.74 -4.96 29.14
CA GLY A 146 5.11 -6.38 29.26
C GLY A 146 4.14 -7.36 28.60
N TYR A 147 3.01 -6.91 28.07
CA TYR A 147 2.06 -7.77 27.36
C TYR A 147 2.55 -8.12 25.96
N LYS A 148 2.69 -9.42 25.72
CA LYS A 148 2.86 -10.03 24.39
C LYS A 148 1.53 -10.56 23.91
N LEU A 149 1.30 -10.39 22.61
CA LEU A 149 0.05 -10.71 21.96
C LEU A 149 0.29 -11.53 20.71
N ARG A 150 -0.46 -12.62 20.57
CA ARG A 150 -0.65 -13.32 19.30
C ARG A 150 -2.11 -13.18 18.89
N ILE A 151 -2.34 -12.73 17.67
CA ILE A 151 -3.68 -12.48 17.13
C ILE A 151 -3.85 -13.31 15.87
N GLU A 152 -4.97 -14.01 15.77
CA GLU A 152 -5.47 -14.68 14.57
C GLU A 152 -6.83 -14.09 14.24
N PHE A 153 -6.90 -13.29 13.17
CA PHE A 153 -8.07 -12.53 12.79
C PHE A 153 -8.89 -13.20 11.70
N TYR A 154 -10.21 -13.17 11.89
CA TYR A 154 -11.21 -13.71 11.00
C TYR A 154 -12.23 -12.61 10.66
N PRO A 155 -12.32 -12.17 9.39
CA PRO A 155 -13.32 -11.18 8.95
C PRO A 155 -14.77 -11.64 9.15
N ASP A 156 -15.00 -12.96 9.05
CA ASP A 156 -16.27 -13.61 9.35
C ASP A 156 -16.01 -14.89 10.14
N MET A 157 -16.37 -14.90 11.42
CA MET A 157 -16.20 -16.07 12.28
C MET A 157 -17.08 -17.27 11.91
N MET A 158 -18.20 -17.04 11.21
CA MET A 158 -19.08 -18.10 10.73
C MET A 158 -18.53 -18.76 9.47
N HIS A 159 -17.87 -17.98 8.62
CA HIS A 159 -17.23 -18.45 7.38
C HIS A 159 -15.76 -18.06 7.43
N ARG A 160 -14.94 -18.89 8.08
CA ARG A 160 -13.55 -18.56 8.38
C ARG A 160 -12.68 -18.30 7.15
N ASP A 161 -13.09 -18.79 5.98
CA ASP A 161 -12.40 -18.57 4.71
C ASP A 161 -12.85 -17.27 4.00
N SER A 162 -13.80 -16.53 4.58
CA SER A 162 -14.36 -15.31 4.00
C SER A 162 -13.53 -14.08 4.33
N TRP A 163 -13.45 -13.22 3.32
CA TRP A 163 -12.80 -11.91 3.38
C TRP A 163 -13.75 -10.80 3.78
N ARG A 164 -15.06 -11.06 3.83
CA ARG A 164 -16.07 -10.03 4.07
C ARG A 164 -16.18 -9.79 5.57
N LEU A 165 -16.12 -8.53 5.98
CA LEU A 165 -16.38 -8.11 7.35
C LEU A 165 -17.89 -8.26 7.66
N ARG A 166 -18.28 -9.40 8.23
CA ARG A 166 -19.68 -9.68 8.62
C ARG A 166 -19.82 -9.88 10.12
N LEU A 167 -19.07 -10.85 10.64
CA LEU A 167 -18.96 -11.12 12.08
C LEU A 167 -17.48 -11.20 12.45
N PRO A 168 -16.78 -10.05 12.45
CA PRO A 168 -15.35 -10.03 12.66
C PRO A 168 -15.01 -10.39 14.10
N GLY A 169 -13.97 -11.22 14.25
CA GLY A 169 -13.42 -11.55 15.54
C GLY A 169 -12.00 -12.07 15.43
N ALA A 170 -11.32 -12.06 16.57
CA ALA A 170 -9.94 -12.46 16.67
C ALA A 170 -9.78 -13.50 17.76
N ARG A 171 -9.02 -14.56 17.48
CA ARG A 171 -8.48 -15.43 18.52
C ARG A 171 -7.20 -14.78 19.04
N VAL A 172 -7.20 -14.45 20.32
CA VAL A 172 -6.14 -13.68 20.95
C VAL A 172 -5.53 -14.47 22.09
N THR A 173 -4.20 -14.54 22.11
CA THR A 173 -3.42 -15.11 23.22
C THR A 173 -2.57 -14.01 23.84
N PHE A 174 -2.77 -13.75 25.14
CA PHE A 174 -1.97 -12.84 25.94
C PHE A 174 -0.98 -13.58 26.80
N GLU A 175 0.26 -13.10 26.78
CA GLU A 175 1.32 -13.58 27.65
C GLU A 175 1.99 -12.38 28.32
N ARG A 176 2.34 -12.54 29.60
CA ARG A 176 3.13 -11.58 30.37
C ARG A 176 4.12 -12.36 31.23
N ASP A 177 5.39 -11.96 31.20
CA ASP A 177 6.46 -12.62 31.96
C ASP A 177 6.53 -14.16 31.75
N GLY A 178 6.25 -14.59 30.50
CA GLY A 178 6.25 -16.01 30.12
C GLY A 178 5.01 -16.80 30.58
N ARG A 179 4.06 -16.17 31.26
CA ARG A 179 2.80 -16.80 31.68
C ARG A 179 1.65 -16.38 30.77
N ARG A 180 0.86 -17.35 30.32
CA ARG A 180 -0.36 -17.10 29.55
C ARG A 180 -1.47 -16.60 30.47
N LEU A 181 -1.93 -15.38 30.22
CA LEU A 181 -2.99 -14.72 31.01
C LEU A 181 -4.37 -14.95 30.41
N PHE A 182 -4.46 -15.02 29.09
CA PHE A 182 -5.72 -15.25 28.37
C PHE A 182 -5.45 -15.94 27.05
N SER A 183 -6.36 -16.80 26.63
CA SER A 183 -6.41 -17.35 25.28
C SER A 183 -7.86 -17.63 24.92
N GLY A 184 -8.42 -16.86 23.99
CA GLY A 184 -9.83 -16.99 23.64
C GLY A 184 -10.23 -16.12 22.47
N TRP A 185 -11.53 -16.11 22.18
CA TRP A 185 -12.12 -15.26 21.15
C TRP A 185 -12.44 -13.88 21.72
N VAL A 186 -12.19 -12.86 20.91
CA VAL A 186 -12.58 -11.47 21.16
C VAL A 186 -13.32 -10.99 19.91
N LEU A 187 -14.63 -10.75 20.03
CA LEU A 187 -15.39 -10.17 18.93
C LEU A 187 -15.06 -8.69 18.78
N TYR A 188 -15.30 -8.14 17.60
CA TYR A 188 -15.25 -6.70 17.41
C TYR A 188 -16.15 -5.97 18.41
N SER A 189 -15.67 -4.85 18.95
CA SER A 189 -16.34 -4.07 19.99
C SER A 189 -16.58 -4.82 21.31
N GLN A 190 -15.89 -5.93 21.56
CA GLN A 190 -15.92 -6.60 22.86
C GLN A 190 -14.73 -6.25 23.74
N ARG A 191 -14.99 -6.25 25.05
CA ARG A 191 -14.01 -6.12 26.11
C ARG A 191 -13.78 -7.46 26.79
N VAL A 192 -12.52 -7.80 27.00
CA VAL A 192 -12.07 -8.94 27.81
C VAL A 192 -11.32 -8.42 29.02
N ARG A 193 -11.47 -9.11 30.16
CA ARG A 193 -10.74 -8.78 31.39
C ARG A 193 -9.42 -9.56 31.44
N LEU A 194 -8.33 -8.87 31.75
CA LEU A 194 -6.98 -9.42 31.90
C LEU A 194 -6.48 -9.16 33.32
N GLY A 195 -7.10 -9.80 34.31
CA GLY A 195 -6.87 -9.49 35.73
C GLY A 195 -7.50 -8.14 36.11
N GLU A 196 -6.67 -7.17 36.45
CA GLU A 196 -7.10 -5.78 36.75
C GLU A 196 -7.23 -4.91 35.49
N ASP A 197 -6.56 -5.31 34.40
CA ASP A 197 -6.58 -4.61 33.12
C ASP A 197 -7.77 -5.06 32.25
N GLY A 198 -8.15 -4.22 31.29
CA GLY A 198 -9.11 -4.56 30.25
C GLY A 198 -8.44 -4.56 28.87
N PHE A 199 -8.92 -5.42 27.98
CA PHE A 199 -8.55 -5.41 26.58
C PHE A 199 -9.79 -5.20 25.74
N TYR A 200 -9.73 -4.28 24.79
CA TYR A 200 -10.86 -3.91 23.96
C TYR A 200 -10.49 -3.91 22.48
N PHE A 201 -11.28 -4.62 21.67
CA PHE A 201 -11.14 -4.60 20.22
C PHE A 201 -11.92 -3.41 19.65
N ALA A 202 -11.20 -2.32 19.39
CA ALA A 202 -11.77 -0.99 19.20
C ALA A 202 -12.06 -0.61 17.75
N GLY A 203 -11.26 -1.10 16.80
CA GLY A 203 -11.35 -0.65 15.42
C GLY A 203 -10.92 -1.71 14.41
N ILE A 204 -11.53 -1.67 13.24
CA ILE A 204 -11.17 -2.47 12.08
C ILE A 204 -11.18 -1.55 10.87
N SER A 205 -10.06 -1.47 10.18
CA SER A 205 -9.93 -0.77 8.90
C SER A 205 -9.24 -1.69 7.90
N ARG A 206 -9.35 -1.38 6.61
CA ARG A 206 -8.48 -2.00 5.59
C ARG A 206 -7.27 -1.14 5.35
N TRP A 207 -6.22 -1.77 4.80
CA TRP A 207 -5.09 -1.06 4.24
C TRP A 207 -4.77 -1.59 2.86
N THR A 208 -4.17 -0.74 2.04
CA THR A 208 -3.58 -1.13 0.76
C THR A 208 -2.24 -0.42 0.59
N ALA A 209 -1.36 -0.97 -0.22
CA ALA A 209 -0.11 -0.32 -0.55
C ALA A 209 -0.12 0.26 -1.97
N PHE A 210 0.66 1.32 -2.12
CA PHE A 210 0.83 2.06 -3.35
C PHE A 210 2.30 2.19 -3.69
N ILE A 211 2.58 2.23 -4.99
CA ILE A 211 3.90 2.53 -5.53
C ILE A 211 3.79 3.86 -6.26
N LEU A 212 4.62 4.82 -5.87
CA LEU A 212 4.83 6.03 -6.63
C LEU A 212 6.08 5.84 -7.50
N THR A 213 5.96 6.03 -8.80
CA THR A 213 7.12 6.16 -9.70
C THR A 213 7.17 7.55 -10.30
N ALA A 214 8.38 8.08 -10.48
CA ALA A 214 8.59 9.31 -11.22
C ALA A 214 9.76 9.11 -12.18
N ASP A 215 9.45 8.95 -13.46
CA ASP A 215 10.45 8.84 -14.51
C ASP A 215 10.58 10.19 -15.22
N GLN A 216 11.62 10.95 -14.87
CA GLN A 216 11.93 12.22 -15.55
C GLN A 216 12.50 12.01 -16.98
N GLY A 217 12.55 10.77 -17.47
CA GLY A 217 13.23 10.40 -18.72
C GLY A 217 12.36 9.94 -19.87
N GLU A 218 11.14 9.45 -19.61
CA GLU A 218 10.30 8.88 -20.69
C GLU A 218 10.03 9.87 -21.83
N PRO A 219 9.65 11.14 -21.59
CA PRO A 219 9.38 12.08 -22.68
C PRO A 219 10.61 12.36 -23.56
N ILE A 220 11.80 12.43 -22.95
CA ILE A 220 13.06 12.68 -23.67
C ILE A 220 13.42 11.46 -24.53
N LEU A 221 13.22 10.25 -24.00
CA LEU A 221 13.47 9.01 -24.72
C LEU A 221 12.50 8.82 -25.90
N TYR A 222 11.21 9.10 -25.72
CA TYR A 222 10.24 9.10 -26.82
C TYR A 222 10.61 10.12 -27.89
N THR A 223 11.02 11.33 -27.49
CA THR A 223 11.45 12.38 -28.43
C THR A 223 12.68 11.92 -29.22
N GLY A 224 13.69 11.36 -28.55
CA GLY A 224 14.89 10.83 -29.19
C GLY A 224 14.59 9.69 -30.18
N PHE A 225 13.66 8.79 -29.82
CA PHE A 225 13.21 7.72 -30.70
C PHE A 225 12.50 8.25 -31.95
N VAL A 226 11.55 9.17 -31.77
CA VAL A 226 10.81 9.80 -32.87
C VAL A 226 11.77 10.54 -33.81
N LEU A 227 12.73 11.29 -33.28
CA LEU A 227 13.76 11.97 -34.08
C LEU A 227 14.65 10.99 -34.84
N THR A 228 14.99 9.85 -34.24
CA THR A 228 15.78 8.80 -34.90
C THR A 228 15.02 8.16 -36.06
N ILE A 229 13.74 7.84 -35.86
CA ILE A 229 12.85 7.35 -36.93
C ILE A 229 12.73 8.39 -38.03
N LEU A 230 12.48 9.66 -37.69
CA LEU A 230 12.35 10.75 -38.64
C LEU A 230 13.63 10.92 -39.48
N GLY A 231 14.79 10.90 -38.83
CA GLY A 231 16.10 10.94 -39.49
C GLY A 231 16.32 9.76 -40.45
N GLY A 232 15.91 8.55 -40.04
CA GLY A 232 15.95 7.37 -40.89
C GLY A 232 15.08 7.51 -42.14
N PHE A 233 13.84 7.99 -41.98
CA PHE A 233 12.94 8.28 -43.11
C PHE A 233 13.51 9.32 -44.07
N LEU A 234 14.10 10.40 -43.55
CA LEU A 234 14.70 11.46 -44.37
C LEU A 234 15.91 10.95 -45.17
N LEU A 235 16.79 10.16 -44.55
CA LEU A 235 17.94 9.56 -45.24
C LEU A 235 17.50 8.56 -46.31
N TYR A 236 16.55 7.69 -45.99
CA TYR A 236 16.02 6.72 -46.96
C TYR A 236 15.34 7.41 -48.14
N GLY A 237 14.50 8.42 -47.88
CA GLY A 237 13.86 9.22 -48.92
C GLY A 237 14.85 9.99 -49.78
N ALA A 238 15.93 10.54 -49.19
CA ALA A 238 16.99 11.21 -49.93
C ALA A 238 17.77 10.26 -50.85
N ILE A 239 18.08 9.04 -50.37
CA ILE A 239 18.78 8.01 -51.14
C ILE A 239 17.90 7.52 -52.30
N PHE A 240 16.61 7.24 -52.05
CA PHE A 240 15.68 6.77 -53.07
C PHE A 240 15.49 7.80 -54.20
N ARG A 241 15.35 9.08 -53.84
CA ARG A 241 15.17 10.19 -54.79
C ARG A 241 16.44 10.50 -55.61
N TRP A 242 17.61 10.09 -55.13
CA TRP A 242 18.87 10.13 -55.89
C TRP A 242 19.00 8.93 -56.85
N GLY A 243 18.44 7.78 -56.49
CA GLY A 243 18.39 6.59 -57.35
C GLY A 243 17.51 6.75 -58.59
N GLU A 244 16.38 7.46 -58.48
CA GLU A 244 15.48 7.74 -59.62
C GLU A 244 16.02 8.75 -60.65
N LYS A 245 17.10 9.45 -60.34
CA LYS A 245 17.72 10.44 -61.25
C LYS A 245 18.92 9.89 -62.03
N ARG A 246 19.19 8.59 -61.95
CA ARG A 246 20.14 7.87 -62.80
C ARG A 246 19.39 6.90 -63.70
#